data_AF-A0A7Y4R9K1-F1
#
_entry.id   AF-A0A7Y4R9K1-F1
#
_cell.length_a   1.000
_cell.length_b   1.000
_cell.length_c   1.000
_cell.angle_alpha   90.00
_cell.angle_beta   90.00
_cell.angle_gamma   90.00
#
_symmetry.space_group_name_H-M   'P 1'
#
loop_
_entity.id
_entity.type
_entity.pdbx_description
1 polymer ?
#
loop_
_entity_poly.entity_id
_entity_poly.type
_entity_poly.pdbx_seq_one_letter_code
_entity_poly.pdbx_strand_id
1 'polypeptide(L)'
;MATWQDISRENWEAAKLARDRRFWRSCQSRCYYAIFSAVTHRLCEKRAAFGGGFETPRHQELRGLLKKCLVGELNPRAIGEIVSAVHRVYMSRIDADYRVGAFVDERTARNALRDGHGICRVLGVFDDAG
;
A
#
# COMPACT_ATOMS: atom_id res chain seq x y z
N MET A 1 -8.40 -11.48 17.30
CA MET A 1 -9.01 -10.91 16.09
C MET A 1 -7.88 -10.34 15.25
N ALA A 2 -7.88 -10.55 13.93
CA ALA A 2 -6.81 -10.01 13.07
C ALA A 2 -6.82 -8.48 13.07
N THR A 3 -5.64 -7.87 13.11
CA THR A 3 -5.45 -6.42 13.00
C THR A 3 -5.17 -6.00 11.56
N TRP A 4 -5.28 -4.70 11.26
CA TRP A 4 -4.85 -4.17 9.96
C TRP A 4 -3.35 -4.37 9.70
N GLN A 5 -2.53 -4.42 10.76
CA GLN A 5 -1.11 -4.72 10.65
C GLN A 5 -0.90 -6.18 10.21
N ASP A 6 -1.65 -7.13 10.78
CA ASP A 6 -1.61 -8.54 10.39
C ASP A 6 -2.01 -8.71 8.92
N ILE A 7 -3.10 -8.07 8.51
CA ILE A 7 -3.59 -8.11 7.12
C ILE A 7 -2.55 -7.51 6.16
N SER A 8 -1.85 -6.45 6.57
CA SER A 8 -0.77 -5.86 5.77
C SER A 8 0.38 -6.85 5.56
N ARG A 9 0.85 -7.48 6.65
CA ARG A 9 1.93 -8.48 6.61
C ARG A 9 1.55 -9.70 5.78
N GLU A 10 0.32 -10.21 5.92
CA GLU A 10 -0.17 -11.35 5.12
C GLU A 10 -0.20 -11.02 3.61
N ASN A 11 -0.75 -9.87 3.23
CA ASN A 11 -0.77 -9.45 1.83
C ASN A 11 0.64 -9.24 1.27
N TRP A 12 1.59 -8.81 2.10
CA TRP A 12 2.99 -8.67 1.71
C TRP A 12 3.64 -10.02 1.41
N GLU A 13 3.47 -11.02 2.28
CA GLU A 13 3.94 -12.39 2.03
C GLU A 13 3.30 -12.97 0.76
N ALA A 14 1.99 -12.76 0.58
CA ALA A 14 1.29 -13.18 -0.63
C ALA A 14 1.84 -12.50 -1.90
N ALA A 15 2.22 -11.22 -1.81
CA ALA A 15 2.84 -10.50 -2.93
C ALA A 15 4.21 -11.08 -3.30
N LYS A 16 5.05 -11.41 -2.30
CA LYS A 16 6.34 -12.08 -2.52
C LYS A 16 6.17 -13.46 -3.14
N LEU A 17 5.23 -14.27 -2.63
CA LEU A 17 4.92 -15.57 -3.21
C LEU A 17 4.44 -15.46 -4.66
N ALA A 18 3.56 -14.49 -4.95
CA ALA A 18 3.09 -14.23 -6.31
C ALA A 18 4.22 -13.81 -7.24
N ARG A 19 5.17 -12.97 -6.79
CA ARG A 19 6.38 -12.63 -7.53
C ARG A 19 7.20 -13.89 -7.86
N ASP A 20 7.45 -14.74 -6.87
CA ASP A 20 8.29 -15.93 -7.05
C ASP A 20 7.67 -16.94 -8.04
N ARG A 21 6.33 -16.97 -8.10
CA ARG A 21 5.56 -17.74 -9.08
C ARG A 21 5.37 -17.04 -10.42
N ARG A 22 5.93 -15.85 -10.62
CA ARG A 22 5.77 -15.00 -11.81
C ARG A 22 4.32 -14.56 -12.09
N PHE A 23 3.48 -14.53 -11.06
CA PHE A 23 2.11 -14.03 -11.12
C PHE A 23 2.10 -12.51 -10.92
N TRP A 24 2.62 -11.78 -11.91
CA TRP A 24 2.89 -10.34 -11.81
C TRP A 24 1.67 -9.49 -11.46
N ARG A 25 0.50 -9.82 -12.04
CA ARG A 25 -0.77 -9.13 -11.73
C ARG A 25 -1.16 -9.32 -10.26
N SER A 26 -1.16 -10.56 -9.79
CA SER A 26 -1.45 -10.88 -8.38
C SER A 26 -0.43 -10.25 -7.44
N CYS A 27 0.85 -10.22 -7.80
CA CYS A 27 1.90 -9.55 -7.02
C CYS A 27 1.57 -8.06 -6.80
N GLN A 28 1.18 -7.35 -7.86
CA GLN A 28 0.83 -5.92 -7.75
C GLN A 28 -0.42 -5.69 -6.90
N SER A 29 -1.46 -6.51 -7.13
CA SER A 29 -2.70 -6.44 -6.35
C SER A 29 -2.44 -6.64 -4.86
N ARG A 30 -1.73 -7.71 -4.50
CA ARG A 30 -1.38 -8.01 -3.11
C ARG A 30 -0.45 -6.96 -2.50
N CYS A 31 0.52 -6.44 -3.27
CA CYS A 31 1.36 -5.34 -2.81
C CYS A 31 0.54 -4.07 -2.49
N TYR A 32 -0.46 -3.74 -3.31
CA TYR A 32 -1.35 -2.61 -3.04
C TYR A 32 -2.16 -2.83 -1.76
N TYR A 33 -2.74 -4.01 -1.57
CA TYR A 33 -3.51 -4.31 -0.36
C TYR A 33 -2.63 -4.31 0.91
N ALA A 34 -1.37 -4.74 0.82
CA ALA A 34 -0.42 -4.61 1.93
C ALA A 34 -0.25 -3.14 2.34
N ILE A 35 -0.03 -2.25 1.37
CA ILE A 35 0.09 -0.81 1.61
C ILE A 35 -1.21 -0.22 2.14
N PHE A 36 -2.36 -0.58 1.55
CA PHE A 36 -3.66 -0.08 1.98
C PHE A 36 -3.92 -0.42 3.44
N SER A 37 -3.72 -1.68 3.84
CA SER A 37 -3.89 -2.11 5.22
C SER A 37 -2.90 -1.44 6.18
N ALA A 38 -1.65 -1.20 5.75
CA ALA A 38 -0.67 -0.45 6.55
C ALA A 38 -1.11 1.00 6.79
N VAL A 39 -1.61 1.67 5.74
CA VAL A 39 -2.15 3.03 5.84
C VAL A 39 -3.39 3.04 6.73
N THR A 40 -4.30 2.09 6.57
CA THR A 40 -5.50 1.97 7.41
C THR A 40 -5.14 1.76 8.87
N HIS A 41 -4.18 0.88 9.17
CA HIS A 41 -3.65 0.70 10.52
C HIS A 41 -3.20 2.03 11.13
N ARG A 42 -2.34 2.77 10.42
CA ARG A 42 -1.81 4.06 10.89
C ARG A 42 -2.90 5.10 11.09
N LEU A 43 -3.89 5.15 10.20
CA LEU A 43 -5.04 6.05 10.34
C LEU A 43 -5.90 5.69 11.55
N CYS A 44 -6.10 4.40 11.84
CA CYS A 44 -6.80 3.93 13.03
C CYS A 44 -6.04 4.29 14.32
N GLU A 45 -4.71 4.18 14.36
CA GLU A 45 -3.89 4.63 15.50
C GLU A 45 -4.09 6.12 15.78
N LYS A 46 -4.24 6.93 14.72
CA LYS A 46 -4.55 8.37 14.81
C LYS A 46 -6.02 8.67 15.06
N ARG A 47 -6.86 7.66 15.25
CA ARG A 47 -8.32 7.77 15.42
C ARG A 47 -9.00 8.57 14.31
N ALA A 48 -8.49 8.44 13.08
CA ALA A 48 -9.09 9.09 11.93
C ALA A 48 -10.50 8.54 11.69
N ALA A 49 -11.47 9.44 11.48
CA ALA A 49 -12.81 9.04 11.03
C ALA A 49 -12.81 8.80 9.53
N PHE A 50 -13.41 7.70 9.10
CA PHE A 50 -13.68 7.43 7.69
C PHE A 50 -15.09 7.92 7.35
N GLY A 51 -15.28 8.51 6.17
CA GLY A 51 -16.59 9.03 5.77
C GLY A 51 -17.65 7.91 5.71
N GLY A 52 -18.92 8.24 5.92
CA GLY A 52 -20.03 7.32 5.62
C GLY A 52 -20.13 6.03 6.46
N GLY A 53 -19.48 5.96 7.62
CA GLY A 53 -19.56 4.81 8.52
C GLY A 53 -18.76 3.58 8.06
N PHE A 54 -17.85 3.74 7.09
CA PHE A 54 -16.97 2.65 6.67
C PHE A 54 -15.91 2.33 7.72
N GLU A 55 -15.50 1.07 7.79
CA GLU A 55 -14.39 0.61 8.64
C GLU A 55 -13.01 0.90 8.02
N THR A 56 -12.99 1.38 6.78
CA THR A 56 -11.77 1.66 6.01
C THR A 56 -11.91 2.96 5.20
N PRO A 57 -10.80 3.65 4.89
CA PRO A 57 -10.85 4.79 3.98
C PRO A 57 -11.22 4.34 2.56
N ARG A 58 -11.88 5.21 1.78
CA ARG A 58 -12.05 4.94 0.35
C ARG A 58 -10.69 5.01 -0.34
N HIS A 59 -10.44 4.13 -1.31
CA HIS A 59 -9.17 4.11 -2.06
C HIS A 59 -8.79 5.48 -2.66
N GLN A 60 -9.79 6.25 -3.12
CA GLN A 60 -9.61 7.58 -3.69
C GLN A 60 -9.20 8.64 -2.65
N GLU A 61 -9.61 8.47 -1.39
CA GLU A 61 -9.35 9.39 -0.28
C GLU A 61 -8.00 9.14 0.37
N LEU A 62 -7.43 7.95 0.16
CA LEU A 62 -6.23 7.45 0.83
C LEU A 62 -5.06 8.44 0.78
N ARG A 63 -4.83 9.09 -0.37
CA ARG A 63 -3.74 10.07 -0.53
C ARG A 63 -3.92 11.30 0.35
N GLY A 64 -5.14 11.82 0.42
CA GLY A 64 -5.45 13.00 1.23
C GLY A 64 -5.35 12.70 2.72
N LEU A 65 -5.86 11.54 3.12
CA LEU A 65 -5.78 11.07 4.50
C LEU A 65 -4.34 10.78 4.92
N LEU A 66 -3.57 10.09 4.07
CA LEU A 66 -2.15 9.80 4.33
C LEU A 66 -1.33 11.07 4.47
N LYS A 67 -1.53 12.05 3.57
CA LYS A 67 -0.86 13.34 3.67
C LYS A 67 -1.13 13.99 5.03
N LYS A 68 -2.38 14.07 5.46
CA LYS A 68 -2.76 14.65 6.77
C LYS A 68 -2.18 13.86 7.94
N CYS A 69 -2.18 12.53 7.84
CA CYS A 69 -1.69 11.63 8.87
C CYS A 69 -0.18 11.76 9.14
N LEU A 70 0.61 12.08 8.10
CA LEU A 70 2.06 12.16 8.18
C LEU A 70 2.58 13.58 8.48
N VAL A 71 1.71 14.60 8.46
CA VAL A 71 2.09 15.97 8.83
C VAL A 71 2.56 15.99 10.28
N GLY A 72 3.74 16.55 10.52
CA GLY A 72 4.37 16.62 11.84
C GLY A 72 5.25 15.41 12.17
N GLU A 73 5.13 14.30 11.43
CA GLU A 73 6.01 13.12 11.59
C GLU A 73 7.14 13.10 10.55
N LEU A 74 6.84 13.57 9.34
CA LEU A 74 7.78 13.56 8.22
C LEU A 74 7.88 14.95 7.60
N ASN A 75 9.03 15.23 6.97
CA ASN A 75 9.18 16.46 6.21
C ASN A 75 8.29 16.45 4.94
N PRO A 76 7.90 17.62 4.41
CA PRO A 76 6.97 17.70 3.28
C PRO A 76 7.41 16.95 2.01
N ARG A 77 8.73 16.88 1.76
CA ARG A 77 9.28 16.15 0.61
C ARG A 77 9.05 14.65 0.75
N ALA A 78 9.37 14.07 1.91
CA ALA A 78 9.14 12.66 2.20
C ALA A 78 7.65 12.29 2.11
N ILE A 79 6.76 13.14 2.63
CA ILE A 79 5.30 12.95 2.48
C ILE A 79 4.91 12.91 1.00
N GLY A 80 5.43 13.85 0.19
CA GLY A 80 5.17 13.90 -1.24
C GLY A 80 5.65 12.64 -1.98
N GLU A 81 6.82 12.14 -1.64
CA GLU A 81 7.39 10.91 -2.19
C GLU A 81 6.52 9.68 -1.86
N ILE A 82 6.08 9.54 -0.60
CA ILE A 82 5.22 8.44 -0.15
C ILE A 82 3.85 8.50 -0.81
N VAL A 83 3.19 9.66 -0.82
CA VAL A 83 1.87 9.84 -1.44
C VAL A 83 1.93 9.52 -2.94
N SER A 84 3.02 9.93 -3.61
CA SER A 84 3.25 9.61 -5.01
C SER A 84 3.47 8.11 -5.23
N ALA A 85 4.22 7.46 -4.35
CA ALA A 85 4.45 6.01 -4.41
C ALA A 85 3.15 5.21 -4.21
N VAL A 86 2.34 5.56 -3.20
CA VAL A 86 1.01 4.95 -2.98
C VAL A 86 0.12 5.13 -4.20
N HIS A 87 0.14 6.30 -4.84
CA HIS A 87 -0.61 6.54 -6.07
C HIS A 87 -0.15 5.65 -7.22
N ARG A 88 1.16 5.52 -7.43
CA ARG A 88 1.71 4.65 -8.49
C ARG A 88 1.28 3.20 -8.28
N VAL A 89 1.39 2.69 -7.05
CA VAL A 89 0.99 1.30 -6.75
C VAL A 89 -0.52 1.11 -6.90
N TYR A 90 -1.33 2.10 -6.53
CA TYR A 90 -2.77 2.07 -6.78
C TYR A 90 -3.10 1.97 -8.27
N MET A 91 -2.50 2.83 -9.10
CA MET A 91 -2.71 2.78 -10.56
C MET A 91 -2.26 1.45 -11.15
N SER A 92 -1.10 0.95 -10.71
CA SER A 92 -0.60 -0.37 -11.09
C SER A 92 -1.60 -1.49 -10.74
N ARG A 93 -2.22 -1.40 -9.56
CA ARG A 93 -3.28 -2.34 -9.14
C ARG A 93 -4.52 -2.23 -10.02
N ILE A 94 -4.92 -1.03 -10.45
CA ILE A 94 -6.05 -0.87 -11.38
C ILE A 94 -5.76 -1.57 -12.72
N ASP A 95 -4.54 -1.41 -13.23
CA ASP A 95 -4.09 -2.09 -14.44
C ASP A 95 -4.09 -3.62 -14.25
N ALA A 96 -3.58 -4.10 -13.12
CA ALA A 96 -3.49 -5.53 -12.78
C ALA A 96 -4.85 -6.20 -12.51
N ASP A 97 -5.81 -5.53 -11.90
CA ASP A 97 -7.07 -6.17 -11.50
C ASP A 97 -8.19 -5.99 -12.52
N TYR A 98 -8.23 -4.86 -13.24
CA TYR A 98 -9.41 -4.50 -14.04
C TYR A 98 -9.13 -4.34 -15.53
N ARG A 99 -7.89 -4.04 -15.93
CA ARG A 99 -7.56 -3.84 -17.34
C ARG A 99 -6.93 -5.08 -17.93
N VAL A 100 -7.76 -5.94 -18.54
CA VAL A 100 -7.32 -7.22 -19.12
C VAL A 100 -6.20 -7.03 -20.14
N GLY A 101 -6.29 -6.00 -20.98
CA GLY A 101 -5.26 -5.67 -21.98
C GLY A 101 -4.03 -4.94 -21.45
N ALA A 102 -3.97 -4.60 -20.15
CA ALA A 102 -2.80 -3.91 -19.61
C ALA A 102 -1.61 -4.85 -19.50
N PHE A 103 -0.45 -4.39 -19.95
CA PHE A 103 0.80 -5.13 -19.84
C PHE A 103 1.36 -4.99 -18.42
N VAL A 104 1.44 -6.13 -17.72
CA VAL A 104 1.95 -6.23 -16.35
C VAL A 104 3.06 -7.28 -16.34
N ASP A 105 4.26 -6.85 -15.98
CA ASP A 105 5.51 -7.62 -16.11
C ASP A 105 6.30 -7.68 -14.80
N GLU A 106 7.44 -8.36 -14.84
CA GLU A 106 8.35 -8.48 -13.70
C GLU A 106 8.86 -7.12 -13.22
N ARG A 107 9.19 -6.21 -14.15
CA ARG A 107 9.74 -4.89 -13.82
C ARG A 107 8.75 -4.08 -13.00
N THR A 108 7.51 -4.01 -13.45
CA THR A 108 6.43 -3.28 -12.78
C THR A 108 6.09 -3.93 -11.43
N ALA A 109 6.05 -5.27 -11.34
CA ALA A 109 5.88 -5.97 -10.06
C ALA A 109 7.01 -5.68 -9.06
N ARG A 110 8.27 -5.70 -9.50
CA ARG A 110 9.44 -5.40 -8.67
C ARG A 110 9.43 -3.96 -8.16
N ASN A 111 9.07 -3.01 -9.03
CA ASN A 111 8.93 -1.61 -8.64
C ASN A 111 7.83 -1.42 -7.59
N ALA A 112 6.69 -2.10 -7.76
CA ALA A 112 5.59 -2.05 -6.78
C ALA A 112 6.05 -2.58 -5.43
N LEU A 113 6.74 -3.73 -5.38
CA LEU A 113 7.30 -4.26 -4.14
C LEU A 113 8.32 -3.29 -3.51
N ARG A 114 9.28 -2.76 -4.26
CA ARG A 114 10.27 -1.82 -3.73
C ARG A 114 9.59 -0.59 -3.10
N ASP A 115 8.65 0.02 -3.83
CA ASP A 115 7.92 1.19 -3.36
C ASP A 115 7.05 0.82 -2.13
N GLY A 116 6.36 -0.33 -2.16
CA GLY A 116 5.53 -0.83 -1.07
C GLY A 116 6.30 -1.14 0.20
N HIS A 117 7.48 -1.75 0.10
CA HIS A 117 8.37 -1.99 1.24
C HIS A 117 8.76 -0.68 1.90
N GLY A 118 9.20 0.30 1.10
CA GLY A 118 9.57 1.63 1.60
C GLY A 118 8.41 2.32 2.33
N ILE A 119 7.19 2.25 1.78
CA ILE A 119 5.99 2.82 2.41
C ILE A 119 5.68 2.11 3.73
N CYS A 120 5.59 0.79 3.76
CA CYS A 120 5.23 0.03 4.96
C CYS A 120 6.27 0.19 6.08
N ARG A 121 7.54 0.34 5.74
CA ARG A 121 8.60 0.65 6.71
C ARG A 121 8.42 2.04 7.32
N VAL A 122 8.17 3.06 6.51
CA VAL A 122 7.91 4.43 7.02
C VAL A 122 6.65 4.47 7.90
N LEU A 123 5.66 3.64 7.60
CA LEU A 123 4.44 3.51 8.41
C LEU A 123 4.63 2.65 9.66
N GLY A 124 5.83 2.12 9.93
CA GLY A 124 6.12 1.31 11.11
C GLY A 124 5.51 -0.10 11.09
N VAL A 125 5.07 -0.59 9.91
CA VAL A 125 4.43 -1.90 9.79
C VAL A 125 5.45 -3.00 9.54
N PHE A 126 6.53 -2.71 8.80
CA PHE A 126 7.65 -3.63 8.57
C PHE A 126 8.88 -3.18 9.34
N ASP A 127 9.66 -4.16 9.80
CA ASP A 127 10.91 -3.95 10.52
C ASP A 127 12.07 -3.65 9.55
N ASP A 128 13.16 -3.06 10.03
CA ASP A 128 14.32 -2.64 9.21
C ASP A 128 15.19 -3.80 8.64
N ALA A 129 14.78 -5.06 8.84
CA ALA A 129 15.48 -6.23 8.30
C ALA A 129 14.76 -6.77 7.06
N GLY A 130 15.20 -6.33 5.87
CA GLY A 130 14.84 -6.88 4.57
C GLY A 130 16.05 -7.44 3.86
#